data_AF-A0A5E6MSM3-F1
#
_entry.id   AF-A0A5E6MSM3-F1
#
_cell.length_a   1.000
_cell.length_b   1.000
_cell.length_c   1.000
_cell.angle_alpha   90.00
_cell.angle_beta   90.00
_cell.angle_gamma   90.00
#
_symmetry.space_group_name_H-M   'P 1'
#
loop_
_entity.id
_entity.type
_entity.pdbx_description
1 polymer ?
#
loop_
_entity_poly.entity_id
_entity_poly.type
_entity_poly.pdbx_seq_one_letter_code
_entity_poly.pdbx_strand_id
1 'polypeptide(L)'
;MHRSLSLRAVVCLSTLLPASMLYAAPDADIDTLKQELLELKQRYEVQQKALAVLEQRVRQVEDQPATAAPKRLAKSPADFQKGGKTVAGTGAAAASGGAGGGSSYGQSLKDDSAPAQSVSNLYNEASGFFGNGKFSFETGITYARYDARQLTLNGFLALDSIFLGNINLDRIKADNWTLDLTGRYNFDNRWQFDVNVPVVYRESTYQSSGAGNDATATSEADVTRDPTIGDVNFGVAYKFLDETPTLPDAVVSVRVKAPTGKEPFGIKLVRQTTNDNLYVPESLPTGNGVWSITPGISLVKTFDPAVLFGSLSYTHNFEDSFDDISSDVNQKVGGKVRLGDSFQFGVGVAFALNEKMSMSFSVSDLVQRKSKLKPAGGDWQSVVSSDANAGYFNVGMTIAASDNLTIVPNLAIGMTDDAPDFTFSLKFPYYF
;
A
#
# COMPACT_ATOMS: atom_id res chain seq x y z
N MET A 1 -13.08 50.47 37.86
CA MET A 1 -13.11 49.93 39.24
C MET A 1 -12.28 48.67 39.29
N HIS A 2 -11.26 48.69 40.16
CA HIS A 2 -10.36 47.59 40.52
C HIS A 2 -11.14 46.36 41.06
N ARG A 3 -10.66 45.12 41.10
CA ARG A 3 -9.37 44.63 41.62
C ARG A 3 -9.03 43.23 41.10
N SER A 4 -7.74 43.05 40.85
CA SER A 4 -6.94 41.82 40.88
C SER A 4 -6.72 41.32 42.31
N LEU A 5 -6.42 40.01 42.48
CA LEU A 5 -5.57 39.31 43.48
C LEU A 5 -5.98 37.81 43.45
N SER A 6 -5.16 36.78 43.63
CA SER A 6 -3.70 36.58 43.64
C SER A 6 -3.41 35.08 43.74
N LEU A 7 -2.23 34.74 43.23
CA LEU A 7 -1.45 33.50 43.23
C LEU A 7 -1.37 32.68 44.55
N ARG A 8 -1.09 31.37 44.37
CA ARG A 8 -0.42 30.38 45.27
C ARG A 8 -1.29 29.55 46.23
N ALA A 9 -1.37 28.24 45.98
CA ALA A 9 -0.58 27.23 46.71
C ALA A 9 -0.94 25.79 46.26
N VAL A 10 0.10 25.08 45.86
CA VAL A 10 0.20 23.60 45.80
C VAL A 10 0.03 23.04 47.21
N VAL A 11 -0.64 21.89 47.38
CA VAL A 11 -0.27 20.76 48.28
C VAL A 11 -1.44 19.76 48.42
N CYS A 12 -1.12 18.50 48.10
CA CYS A 12 -1.70 17.23 48.60
C CYS A 12 -3.23 17.03 48.63
N LEU A 13 -3.73 16.23 47.68
CA LEU A 13 -4.84 15.31 47.94
C LEU A 13 -4.51 13.90 47.41
N SER A 14 -3.51 13.27 48.04
CA SER A 14 -3.44 11.82 48.13
C SER A 14 -4.43 11.39 49.23
N THR A 15 -5.40 10.55 48.90
CA THR A 15 -5.99 9.45 49.73
C THR A 15 -7.45 9.27 49.36
N LEU A 16 -7.76 8.15 48.68
CA LEU A 16 -8.95 7.31 48.88
C LEU A 16 -8.99 6.27 47.74
N LEU A 17 -8.16 5.24 47.85
CA LEU A 17 -8.47 3.92 47.30
C LEU A 17 -8.16 2.88 48.39
N PRO A 18 -9.12 1.99 48.69
CA PRO A 18 -9.07 1.11 49.85
C PRO A 18 -8.09 -0.04 49.66
N ALA A 19 -7.38 -0.35 50.75
CA ALA A 19 -6.57 -1.54 50.93
C ALA A 19 -7.44 -2.80 50.97
N SER A 20 -7.23 -3.72 50.04
CA SER A 20 -7.49 -5.15 50.25
C SER A 20 -6.86 -5.99 49.13
N MET A 21 -5.64 -6.47 49.40
CA MET A 21 -5.07 -7.78 49.06
C MET A 21 -3.55 -7.68 48.99
N LEU A 22 -2.93 -7.65 50.17
CA LEU A 22 -1.52 -7.97 50.37
C LEU A 22 -1.36 -9.49 50.28
N TYR A 23 -0.91 -9.99 49.14
CA TYR A 23 -0.37 -11.34 49.04
C TYR A 23 1.14 -11.22 49.25
N ALA A 24 1.64 -11.75 50.37
CA ALA A 24 3.06 -11.93 50.56
C ALA A 24 3.54 -12.94 49.50
N ALA A 25 4.42 -12.49 48.60
CA ALA A 25 5.05 -13.37 47.64
C ALA A 25 5.84 -14.46 48.38
N PRO A 26 5.76 -15.74 47.98
CA PRO A 26 6.55 -16.79 48.59
C PRO A 26 8.05 -16.52 48.38
N ASP A 27 8.89 -16.82 49.37
CA ASP A 27 10.34 -16.55 49.36
C ASP A 27 11.06 -17.05 48.09
N ALA A 28 10.50 -18.04 47.40
CA ALA A 28 10.98 -18.57 46.13
C ALA A 28 10.99 -17.54 44.98
N ASP A 29 10.05 -16.60 44.94
CA ASP A 29 10.00 -15.57 43.89
C ASP A 29 11.03 -14.45 44.12
N ILE A 30 11.44 -14.23 45.37
CA ILE A 30 12.44 -13.21 45.70
C ILE A 30 13.84 -13.67 45.23
N ASP A 31 14.13 -14.96 45.34
CA ASP A 31 15.42 -15.50 44.93
C ASP A 31 15.55 -15.63 43.40
N THR A 32 14.46 -15.89 42.68
CA THR A 32 14.44 -15.82 41.21
C THR A 32 14.63 -14.39 40.71
N LEU A 33 13.95 -13.41 41.33
CA LEU A 33 14.14 -11.98 41.02
C LEU A 33 15.57 -11.50 41.30
N LYS A 34 16.23 -11.98 42.36
CA LYS A 34 17.64 -11.68 42.62
C LYS A 34 18.58 -12.27 41.56
N GLN A 35 18.29 -13.48 41.08
CA GLN A 35 19.07 -14.11 40.00
C GLN A 35 18.91 -13.33 38.69
N GLU A 36 17.69 -12.93 38.33
CA GLU A 36 17.44 -12.10 37.16
C GLU A 36 18.15 -10.73 37.26
N LEU A 37 18.15 -10.09 38.43
CA LEU A 37 18.86 -8.82 38.64
C LEU A 37 20.38 -8.95 38.51
N LEU A 38 20.95 -10.07 38.99
CA LEU A 38 22.38 -10.35 38.82
C LEU A 38 22.74 -10.61 37.36
N GLU A 39 21.90 -11.34 36.63
CA GLU A 39 22.09 -11.57 35.21
C GLU A 39 21.98 -10.27 34.40
N LEU A 40 21.01 -9.42 34.74
CA LEU A 40 20.83 -8.11 34.09
C LEU A 40 22.03 -7.19 34.34
N LYS A 41 22.57 -7.20 35.58
CA LYS A 41 23.77 -6.44 35.93
C LYS A 41 25.00 -6.93 35.16
N GLN A 42 25.17 -8.25 35.00
CA GLN A 42 26.26 -8.81 34.19
C GLN A 42 26.13 -8.41 32.72
N ARG A 43 24.93 -8.46 32.14
CA ARG A 43 24.70 -7.98 30.75
C ARG A 43 25.02 -6.49 30.60
N TYR A 44 24.70 -5.68 31.60
CA TYR A 44 24.99 -4.24 31.59
C TYR A 44 26.50 -3.95 31.63
N GLU A 45 27.27 -4.68 32.45
CA GLU A 45 28.74 -4.55 32.49
C GLU A 45 29.39 -4.97 31.15
N VAL A 46 28.86 -6.00 30.49
CA VAL A 46 29.32 -6.42 29.17
C VAL A 46 29.00 -5.36 28.11
N GLN A 47 27.81 -4.76 28.13
CA GLN A 47 27.46 -3.66 27.23
C GLN A 47 28.35 -2.43 27.44
N GLN A 48 28.64 -2.05 28.68
CA GLN A 48 29.53 -0.91 28.96
C GLN A 48 30.96 -1.15 28.44
N LYS A 49 31.48 -2.37 28.59
CA LYS A 49 32.78 -2.75 28.01
C LYS A 49 32.77 -2.71 26.49
N ALA A 50 31.70 -3.18 25.84
CA ALA A 50 31.56 -3.11 24.39
C ALA A 50 31.51 -1.66 23.88
N LEU A 51 30.79 -0.78 24.58
CA LEU A 51 30.74 0.66 24.30
C LEU A 51 32.12 1.34 24.44
N ALA A 52 32.88 1.01 25.47
CA ALA A 52 34.23 1.56 25.66
C ALA A 52 35.20 1.15 24.53
N VAL A 53 35.09 -0.10 24.03
CA VAL A 53 35.89 -0.58 22.90
C VAL A 53 35.47 0.10 21.58
N LEU A 54 34.17 0.34 21.40
CA LEU A 54 33.65 1.11 20.27
C LEU A 54 34.15 2.56 20.30
N GLU A 55 34.14 3.23 21.46
CA GLU A 55 34.69 4.58 21.59
C GLU A 55 36.18 4.63 21.24
N GLN A 56 36.98 3.66 21.72
CA GLN A 56 38.40 3.57 21.35
C GLN A 56 38.62 3.36 19.85
N ARG A 57 37.77 2.54 19.19
CA ARG A 57 37.83 2.35 17.74
C ARG A 57 37.43 3.60 16.98
N VAL A 58 36.42 4.33 17.44
CA VAL A 58 35.98 5.59 16.81
C VAL A 58 37.09 6.64 16.91
N ARG A 59 37.72 6.80 18.09
CA ARG A 59 38.87 7.72 18.23
C ARG A 59 40.05 7.34 17.33
N GLN A 60 40.35 6.04 17.17
CA GLN A 60 41.39 5.58 16.25
C GLN A 60 41.06 5.86 14.76
N VAL A 61 39.78 5.92 14.41
CA VAL A 61 39.33 6.27 13.06
C VAL A 61 39.31 7.79 12.86
N GLU A 62 39.01 8.57 13.90
CA GLU A 62 39.05 10.04 13.86
C GLU A 62 40.49 10.61 13.82
N ASP A 63 41.47 9.96 14.46
CA ASP A 63 42.88 10.39 14.46
C ASP A 63 43.65 10.03 13.16
N GLN A 64 43.01 9.38 12.19
CA GLN A 64 43.59 9.21 10.85
C GLN A 64 43.46 10.50 10.02
N PRO A 65 44.54 11.03 9.42
CA PRO A 65 44.46 12.20 8.58
C PRO A 65 43.53 11.94 7.39
N ALA A 66 42.58 12.87 7.18
CA ALA A 66 41.55 12.81 6.16
C ALA A 66 42.14 12.53 4.76
N THR A 67 41.99 11.29 4.30
CA THR A 67 42.07 10.96 2.88
C THR A 67 40.79 11.46 2.20
N ALA A 68 40.95 11.90 0.95
CA ALA A 68 39.96 12.62 0.17
C ALA A 68 38.55 12.01 0.26
N ALA A 69 37.55 12.88 0.44
CA ALA A 69 36.14 12.52 0.45
C ALA A 69 35.78 11.58 -0.73
N PRO A 70 35.02 10.50 -0.50
CA PRO A 70 34.60 9.60 -1.57
C PRO A 70 33.81 10.39 -2.62
N LYS A 71 34.21 10.22 -3.88
CA LYS A 71 33.48 10.76 -5.04
C LYS A 71 32.06 10.20 -5.03
N ARG A 72 31.08 11.08 -5.27
CA ARG A 72 29.64 10.77 -5.41
C ARG A 72 29.45 9.50 -6.26
N LEU A 73 28.77 8.49 -5.70
CA LEU A 73 28.50 7.20 -6.36
C LEU A 73 27.26 7.20 -7.28
N ALA A 74 26.60 8.34 -7.49
CA ALA A 74 25.47 8.41 -8.41
C ALA A 74 25.56 9.64 -9.32
N LYS A 75 25.74 9.39 -10.62
CA LYS A 75 25.35 10.34 -11.67
C LYS A 75 23.94 9.99 -12.12
N SER A 76 23.09 11.00 -12.25
CA SER A 76 21.76 10.86 -12.83
C SER A 76 21.88 10.52 -14.34
N PRO A 77 20.96 9.72 -14.92
CA PRO A 77 20.98 9.34 -16.34
C PRO A 77 21.04 10.51 -17.34
N ALA A 78 20.75 11.74 -16.92
CA ALA A 78 20.79 12.94 -17.76
C ALA A 78 22.22 13.45 -18.09
N ASP A 79 23.26 13.00 -17.39
CA ASP A 79 24.65 13.45 -17.64
C ASP A 79 25.28 12.83 -18.90
N PHE A 80 24.62 11.86 -19.54
CA PHE A 80 25.18 11.10 -20.66
C PHE A 80 24.95 11.70 -22.05
N GLN A 81 24.17 12.77 -22.20
CA GLN A 81 23.92 13.40 -23.52
C GLN A 81 24.90 14.53 -23.91
N LYS A 82 25.81 14.97 -23.03
CA LYS A 82 26.77 16.06 -23.32
C LYS A 82 28.22 15.61 -23.29
N GLY A 83 28.54 14.57 -24.06
CA GLY A 83 29.91 14.03 -24.20
C GLY A 83 30.43 14.01 -25.64
N GLY A 84 29.93 14.85 -26.54
CA GLY A 84 30.35 14.91 -27.94
C GLY A 84 31.08 16.20 -28.29
N LYS A 85 32.33 16.39 -27.84
CA LYS A 85 33.25 17.36 -28.45
C LYS A 85 34.67 16.79 -28.50
N THR A 86 35.07 16.54 -29.74
CA THR A 86 36.42 16.26 -30.24
C THR A 86 37.46 17.19 -29.66
N VAL A 87 38.45 16.64 -28.96
CA VAL A 87 39.70 17.33 -28.62
C VAL A 87 40.74 16.87 -29.65
N ALA A 88 41.05 17.74 -30.60
CA ALA A 88 42.15 17.55 -31.54
C ALA A 88 43.47 17.85 -30.80
N GLY A 89 44.25 16.80 -30.54
CA GLY A 89 45.60 16.88 -29.98
C GLY A 89 46.61 16.30 -30.96
N THR A 90 47.47 17.18 -31.45
CA THR A 90 48.71 17.03 -32.22
C THR A 90 49.41 15.66 -32.16
N GLY A 91 49.63 15.06 -33.34
CA GLY A 91 50.49 13.89 -33.52
C GLY A 91 51.97 14.24 -33.62
N ALA A 92 52.78 13.57 -32.80
CA ALA A 92 54.23 13.41 -32.97
C ALA A 92 54.57 11.91 -32.88
N ALA A 93 55.65 11.56 -33.56
CA ALA A 93 55.93 10.26 -34.17
C ALA A 93 56.42 9.13 -33.23
N ALA A 94 56.31 7.91 -33.79
CA ALA A 94 57.21 6.75 -33.69
C ALA A 94 57.37 6.02 -32.35
N ALA A 95 57.03 4.71 -32.33
CA ALA A 95 58.00 3.61 -32.35
C ALA A 95 57.31 2.25 -32.08
N SER A 96 57.93 1.21 -32.64
CA SER A 96 57.55 -0.19 -32.75
C SER A 96 57.69 -1.05 -31.49
N GLY A 97 56.78 -2.03 -31.33
CA GLY A 97 57.10 -3.42 -30.98
C GLY A 97 57.13 -3.81 -29.50
N GLY A 98 56.43 -4.92 -29.15
CA GLY A 98 56.70 -5.71 -27.94
C GLY A 98 55.45 -6.20 -27.21
N ALA A 99 55.24 -7.52 -27.19
CA ALA A 99 54.15 -8.24 -26.54
C ALA A 99 54.20 -8.19 -25.00
N GLY A 100 53.04 -8.22 -24.35
CA GLY A 100 52.90 -8.45 -22.91
C GLY A 100 51.45 -8.26 -22.45
N GLY A 101 50.87 -9.30 -21.86
CA GLY A 101 49.49 -9.33 -21.40
C GLY A 101 49.16 -8.23 -20.37
N GLY A 102 47.92 -7.77 -20.44
CA GLY A 102 47.34 -6.83 -19.52
C GLY A 102 46.01 -6.37 -20.09
N SER A 103 44.92 -6.94 -19.58
CA SER A 103 43.58 -6.38 -19.76
C SER A 103 43.64 -4.87 -19.58
N SER A 104 43.39 -4.13 -20.66
CA SER A 104 43.41 -2.67 -20.68
C SER A 104 42.50 -2.15 -19.57
N TYR A 105 43.04 -1.28 -18.72
CA TYR A 105 42.36 -0.51 -17.67
C TYR A 105 41.12 0.27 -18.18
N GLY A 106 40.94 0.36 -19.51
CA GLY A 106 39.76 0.93 -20.16
C GLY A 106 38.57 -0.02 -20.34
N GLN A 107 38.70 -1.33 -20.10
CA GLN A 107 37.58 -2.29 -20.23
C GLN A 107 36.75 -2.40 -18.94
N SER A 108 37.35 -2.18 -17.77
CA SER A 108 36.67 -2.24 -16.46
C SER A 108 35.89 -0.97 -16.10
N LEU A 109 35.98 0.09 -16.91
CA LEU A 109 35.22 1.35 -16.70
C LEU A 109 33.93 1.43 -17.55
N LYS A 110 33.64 0.40 -18.35
CA LYS A 110 32.41 0.33 -19.16
C LYS A 110 31.24 -0.41 -18.48
N ASP A 111 31.50 -1.22 -17.46
CA ASP A 111 30.45 -1.92 -16.69
C ASP A 111 29.89 -1.09 -15.53
N ASP A 112 30.63 -0.08 -15.02
CA ASP A 112 30.19 0.78 -13.89
C ASP A 112 29.25 1.95 -14.29
N SER A 113 28.73 1.95 -15.53
CA SER A 113 27.93 3.08 -16.06
C SER A 113 26.41 2.83 -16.07
N ALA A 114 25.96 1.63 -15.71
CA ALA A 114 24.53 1.35 -15.56
C ALA A 114 24.04 1.85 -14.18
N PRO A 115 22.88 2.52 -14.10
CA PRO A 115 22.29 2.86 -12.81
C PRO A 115 22.04 1.58 -12.00
N ALA A 116 22.23 1.66 -10.69
CA ALA A 116 22.02 0.51 -9.82
C ALA A 116 20.62 -0.09 -10.02
N GLN A 117 20.52 -1.42 -9.97
CA GLN A 117 19.23 -2.10 -10.21
C GLN A 117 18.17 -1.67 -9.19
N SER A 118 18.58 -1.41 -7.94
CA SER A 118 17.70 -0.90 -6.88
C SER A 118 17.10 0.47 -7.21
N VAL A 119 17.87 1.38 -7.80
CA VAL A 119 17.38 2.71 -8.22
C VAL A 119 16.37 2.55 -9.34
N SER A 120 16.72 1.75 -10.34
CA SER A 120 15.86 1.52 -11.51
C SER A 120 14.52 0.86 -11.12
N ASN A 121 14.57 -0.16 -10.26
CA ASN A 121 13.36 -0.83 -9.73
C ASN A 121 12.51 0.10 -8.84
N LEU A 122 13.16 0.96 -8.04
CA LEU A 122 12.48 1.94 -7.21
C LEU A 122 11.74 2.98 -8.07
N TYR A 123 12.34 3.46 -9.15
CA TYR A 123 11.69 4.39 -10.07
C TYR A 123 10.49 3.75 -10.75
N ASN A 124 10.61 2.48 -11.18
CA ASN A 124 9.51 1.76 -11.80
C ASN A 124 8.31 1.62 -10.86
N GLU A 125 8.56 1.29 -9.58
CA GLU A 125 7.51 1.17 -8.57
C GLU A 125 6.89 2.53 -8.22
N ALA A 126 7.71 3.58 -8.05
CA ALA A 126 7.24 4.90 -7.64
C ALA A 126 6.48 5.65 -8.75
N SER A 127 6.87 5.47 -10.02
CA SER A 127 6.24 6.15 -11.17
C SER A 127 5.17 5.31 -11.86
N GLY A 128 5.16 3.98 -11.65
CA GLY A 128 4.38 3.05 -12.47
C GLY A 128 4.88 2.93 -13.92
N PHE A 129 6.03 3.54 -14.24
CA PHE A 129 6.64 3.54 -15.56
C PHE A 129 7.90 2.66 -15.55
N PHE A 130 7.84 1.51 -16.20
CA PHE A 130 8.84 0.46 -16.20
C PHE A 130 9.84 0.68 -17.34
N GLY A 131 10.94 1.37 -17.06
CA GLY A 131 11.94 1.79 -18.05
C GLY A 131 13.09 0.81 -18.32
N ASN A 132 13.18 -0.31 -17.60
CA ASN A 132 14.36 -1.19 -17.63
C ASN A 132 14.43 -2.12 -18.85
N GLY A 133 13.38 -2.19 -19.65
CA GLY A 133 13.31 -3.10 -20.80
C GLY A 133 12.20 -2.72 -21.76
N LYS A 134 12.07 -3.49 -22.84
CA LYS A 134 11.07 -3.24 -23.90
C LYS A 134 9.74 -3.93 -23.60
N PHE A 135 9.79 -5.20 -23.24
CA PHE A 135 8.60 -5.97 -22.87
C PHE A 135 8.81 -6.59 -21.49
N SER A 136 7.81 -6.46 -20.63
CA SER A 136 7.81 -7.11 -19.32
C SER A 136 6.46 -7.73 -19.01
N PHE A 137 6.51 -8.80 -18.22
CA PHE A 137 5.32 -9.47 -17.70
C PHE A 137 5.42 -9.54 -16.19
N GLU A 138 4.39 -9.06 -15.50
CA GLU A 138 4.31 -9.05 -14.05
C GLU A 138 3.19 -9.96 -13.60
N THR A 139 3.54 -10.91 -12.72
CA THR A 139 2.57 -11.69 -11.95
C THR A 139 2.54 -11.12 -10.55
N GLY A 140 1.36 -10.73 -10.06
CA GLY A 140 1.17 -10.22 -8.70
C GLY A 140 0.16 -11.06 -7.94
N ILE A 141 0.42 -11.33 -6.66
CA ILE A 141 -0.58 -11.90 -5.76
C ILE A 141 -0.83 -10.93 -4.61
N THR A 142 -2.10 -10.66 -4.34
CA THR A 142 -2.53 -9.71 -3.32
C THR A 142 -3.56 -10.37 -2.41
N TYR A 143 -3.39 -10.22 -1.10
CA TYR A 143 -4.34 -10.63 -0.07
C TYR A 143 -4.79 -9.40 0.71
N ALA A 144 -6.09 -9.17 0.78
CA ALA A 144 -6.71 -8.07 1.53
C ALA A 144 -7.72 -8.61 2.54
N ARG A 145 -7.62 -8.12 3.77
CA ARG A 145 -8.47 -8.52 4.89
C ARG A 145 -9.43 -7.39 5.27
N TYR A 146 -10.70 -7.71 5.45
CA TYR A 146 -11.72 -6.81 5.98
C TYR A 146 -12.39 -7.42 7.22
N ASP A 147 -12.66 -6.62 8.24
CA ASP A 147 -13.46 -7.00 9.42
C ASP A 147 -14.43 -5.87 9.79
N ALA A 148 -15.58 -5.84 9.11
CA ALA A 148 -16.62 -4.86 9.39
C ALA A 148 -17.52 -5.33 10.53
N ARG A 149 -17.80 -4.44 11.49
CA ARG A 149 -18.72 -4.70 12.61
C ARG A 149 -19.80 -3.64 12.62
N GLN A 150 -21.05 -4.07 12.52
CA GLN A 150 -22.21 -3.20 12.58
C GLN A 150 -23.10 -3.61 13.76
N LEU A 151 -23.43 -2.64 14.61
CA LEU A 151 -24.36 -2.82 15.71
C LEU A 151 -25.71 -2.20 15.34
N THR A 152 -26.74 -3.03 15.19
CA THR A 152 -28.10 -2.59 14.93
C THR A 152 -28.93 -2.79 16.20
N LEU A 153 -29.43 -1.69 16.77
CA LEU A 153 -30.28 -1.68 17.97
C LEU A 153 -31.74 -1.44 17.56
N ASN A 154 -32.57 -2.48 17.64
CA ASN A 154 -34.00 -2.36 17.37
C ASN A 154 -34.79 -2.48 18.67
N GLY A 155 -35.15 -1.37 19.29
CA GLY A 155 -35.85 -1.38 20.57
C GLY A 155 -36.33 -0.03 21.08
N PHE A 156 -37.08 -0.07 22.18
CA PHE A 156 -37.50 1.09 22.94
C PHE A 156 -36.66 1.23 24.21
N LEU A 157 -36.19 2.44 24.49
CA LEU A 157 -35.51 2.77 25.73
C LEU A 157 -36.54 3.26 26.76
N ALA A 158 -36.78 2.47 27.80
CA ALA A 158 -37.55 2.92 28.96
C ALA A 158 -36.60 3.54 30.00
N LEU A 159 -36.94 4.73 30.50
CA LEU A 159 -36.23 5.45 31.57
C LEU A 159 -34.72 5.67 31.27
N ASP A 160 -34.37 5.96 30.02
CA ASP A 160 -33.00 6.25 29.54
C ASP A 160 -31.92 5.21 29.91
N SER A 161 -32.30 4.03 30.41
CA SER A 161 -31.37 3.04 30.98
C SER A 161 -31.78 1.58 30.77
N ILE A 162 -33.03 1.31 30.42
CA ILE A 162 -33.52 -0.05 30.17
C ILE A 162 -33.85 -0.17 28.68
N PHE A 163 -33.01 -0.88 27.94
CA PHE A 163 -33.28 -1.22 26.54
C PHE A 163 -34.20 -2.44 26.48
N LEU A 164 -35.43 -2.24 26.02
CA LEU A 164 -36.35 -3.32 25.66
C LEU A 164 -36.35 -3.43 24.13
N GLY A 165 -35.59 -4.38 23.61
CA GLY A 165 -35.50 -4.65 22.18
C GLY A 165 -34.46 -5.71 21.85
N ASN A 166 -34.23 -5.91 20.56
CA ASN A 166 -33.25 -6.86 20.05
C ASN A 166 -31.97 -6.10 19.70
N ILE A 167 -30.84 -6.61 20.18
CA ILE A 167 -29.50 -6.16 19.80
C ILE A 167 -28.98 -7.14 18.75
N ASN A 168 -28.88 -6.71 17.50
CA ASN A 168 -28.24 -7.49 16.45
C ASN A 168 -26.85 -6.93 16.20
N LEU A 169 -25.83 -7.75 16.44
CA LEU A 169 -24.46 -7.46 16.06
C LEU A 169 -24.15 -8.26 14.82
N ASP A 170 -24.03 -7.58 13.69
CA ASP A 170 -23.65 -8.18 12.42
C ASP A 170 -22.15 -7.95 12.21
N ARG A 171 -21.42 -9.01 11.90
CA ARG A 171 -19.99 -8.97 11.62
C ARG A 171 -19.73 -9.63 10.28
N ILE A 172 -19.00 -8.93 9.43
CA ILE A 172 -18.64 -9.40 8.09
C ILE A 172 -17.13 -9.46 8.04
N LYS A 173 -16.60 -10.66 7.88
CA LYS A 173 -15.17 -10.89 7.63
C LYS A 173 -15.01 -11.23 6.17
N ALA A 174 -14.07 -10.57 5.48
CA ALA A 174 -13.78 -10.91 4.09
C ALA A 174 -12.29 -11.13 3.85
N ASP A 175 -11.98 -12.23 3.19
CA ASP A 175 -10.67 -12.62 2.73
C ASP A 175 -10.66 -12.59 1.20
N ASN A 176 -9.99 -11.59 0.64
CA ASN A 176 -9.94 -11.37 -0.80
C ASN A 176 -8.53 -11.66 -1.31
N TRP A 177 -8.43 -12.55 -2.30
CA TRP A 177 -7.19 -12.87 -3.01
C TRP A 177 -7.32 -12.40 -4.46
N THR A 178 -6.31 -11.69 -4.96
CA THR A 178 -6.25 -11.22 -6.35
C THR A 178 -4.93 -11.64 -6.98
N LEU A 179 -5.02 -12.36 -8.11
CA LEU A 179 -3.90 -12.68 -8.98
C LEU A 179 -3.91 -11.71 -10.16
N ASP A 180 -2.94 -10.81 -10.20
CA ASP A 180 -2.75 -9.82 -11.26
C ASP A 180 -1.81 -10.36 -12.33
N LEU A 181 -2.27 -10.39 -13.58
CA LEU A 181 -1.45 -10.69 -14.74
C LEU A 181 -1.32 -9.43 -15.60
N THR A 182 -0.13 -8.83 -15.62
CA THR A 182 0.09 -7.55 -16.30
C THR A 182 1.17 -7.67 -17.37
N GLY A 183 0.83 -7.40 -18.62
CA GLY A 183 1.79 -7.25 -19.71
C GLY A 183 2.09 -5.76 -19.95
N ARG A 184 3.36 -5.39 -20.04
CA ARG A 184 3.79 -4.01 -20.31
C ARG A 184 4.73 -3.95 -21.51
N TYR A 185 4.57 -2.93 -22.33
CA TYR A 185 5.45 -2.62 -23.45
C TYR A 185 5.92 -1.17 -23.33
N ASN A 186 7.22 -0.98 -23.20
CA ASN A 186 7.89 0.31 -23.16
C ASN A 186 8.50 0.61 -24.55
N PHE A 187 8.21 1.80 -25.07
CA PHE A 187 8.74 2.30 -26.33
C PHE A 187 9.60 3.54 -26.07
N ASP A 188 10.91 3.38 -26.34
CA ASP A 188 11.95 4.40 -26.24
C ASP A 188 11.99 5.17 -24.91
N ASN A 189 11.70 4.50 -23.79
CA ASN A 189 11.65 5.10 -22.44
C ASN A 189 10.72 6.32 -22.36
N ARG A 190 9.79 6.45 -23.31
CA ARG A 190 8.91 7.62 -23.46
C ARG A 190 7.44 7.26 -23.39
N TRP A 191 7.06 6.16 -24.02
CA TRP A 191 5.70 5.63 -24.00
C TRP A 191 5.67 4.28 -23.31
N GLN A 192 4.62 4.03 -22.53
CA GLN A 192 4.33 2.71 -21.99
C GLN A 192 2.87 2.36 -22.27
N PHE A 193 2.65 1.12 -22.68
CA PHE A 193 1.33 0.53 -22.86
C PHE A 193 1.24 -0.70 -21.97
N ASP A 194 0.15 -0.83 -21.22
CA ASP A 194 -0.05 -1.97 -20.31
C ASP A 194 -1.47 -2.52 -20.37
N VAL A 195 -1.59 -3.85 -20.23
CA VAL A 195 -2.87 -4.56 -20.04
C VAL A 195 -2.77 -5.35 -18.75
N ASN A 196 -3.74 -5.19 -17.87
CA ASN A 196 -3.85 -5.93 -16.62
C ASN A 196 -5.15 -6.75 -16.59
N VAL A 197 -5.02 -8.03 -16.25
CA VAL A 197 -6.11 -8.98 -16.07
C VAL A 197 -6.09 -9.48 -14.62
N PRO A 198 -6.97 -8.98 -13.75
CA PRO A 198 -7.08 -9.46 -12.39
C PRO A 198 -7.96 -10.72 -12.33
N VAL A 199 -7.52 -11.75 -11.60
CA VAL A 199 -8.32 -12.93 -11.26
C VAL A 199 -8.59 -12.90 -9.76
N VAL A 200 -9.86 -12.80 -9.38
CA VAL A 200 -10.30 -12.55 -8.02
C VAL A 200 -10.90 -13.82 -7.42
N TYR A 201 -10.43 -14.20 -6.24
CA TYR A 201 -11.03 -15.18 -5.34
C TYR A 201 -11.48 -14.46 -4.07
N ARG A 202 -12.69 -14.73 -3.58
CA ARG A 202 -13.22 -14.07 -2.39
C ARG A 202 -13.91 -15.07 -1.49
N GLU A 203 -13.76 -14.83 -0.20
CA GLU A 203 -14.46 -15.54 0.85
C GLU A 203 -15.00 -14.52 1.83
N SER A 204 -16.28 -14.61 2.17
CA SER A 204 -16.94 -13.70 3.09
C SER A 204 -17.79 -14.47 4.06
N THR A 205 -17.49 -14.28 5.33
CA THR A 205 -18.16 -14.91 6.47
C THR A 205 -19.05 -13.87 7.13
N TYR A 206 -20.35 -14.14 7.10
CA TYR A 206 -21.38 -13.30 7.71
C TYR A 206 -21.80 -13.92 9.04
N GLN A 207 -21.61 -13.16 10.12
CA GLN A 207 -21.96 -13.57 11.47
C GLN A 207 -23.03 -12.64 12.02
N SER A 208 -24.03 -13.19 12.70
CA SER A 208 -25.05 -12.40 13.39
C SER A 208 -25.40 -13.01 14.74
N SER A 209 -25.67 -12.17 15.73
CA SER A 209 -26.18 -12.58 17.05
C SER A 209 -27.71 -12.56 17.08
N GLY A 210 -28.34 -13.35 17.95
CA GLY A 210 -29.80 -13.37 18.07
C GLY A 210 -30.48 -14.51 17.32
N ALA A 211 -29.74 -15.57 16.98
CA ALA A 211 -30.26 -16.72 16.24
C ALA A 211 -31.45 -17.36 16.99
N GLY A 212 -32.55 -17.64 16.29
CA GLY A 212 -33.72 -18.31 16.88
C GLY A 212 -34.41 -17.58 18.05
N ASN A 213 -34.28 -16.25 18.16
CA ASN A 213 -34.74 -15.40 19.28
C ASN A 213 -33.95 -15.58 20.59
N ASP A 214 -32.79 -16.24 20.55
CA ASP A 214 -31.85 -16.30 21.67
C ASP A 214 -30.75 -15.25 21.46
N ALA A 215 -30.68 -14.26 22.34
CA ALA A 215 -29.70 -13.19 22.28
C ALA A 215 -28.24 -13.68 22.38
N THR A 216 -28.00 -14.92 22.84
CA THR A 216 -26.68 -15.54 22.98
C THR A 216 -26.33 -16.49 21.85
N ALA A 217 -27.31 -16.92 21.05
CA ALA A 217 -27.07 -17.81 19.92
C ALA A 217 -26.51 -17.00 18.72
N THR A 218 -25.45 -17.53 18.12
CA THR A 218 -24.78 -16.93 16.97
C THR A 218 -25.05 -17.74 15.71
N SER A 219 -25.18 -17.03 14.61
CA SER A 219 -25.34 -17.57 13.26
C SER A 219 -24.12 -17.24 12.44
N GLU A 220 -23.75 -18.16 11.56
CA GLU A 220 -22.65 -17.96 10.62
C GLU A 220 -23.03 -18.54 9.26
N ALA A 221 -22.67 -17.83 8.21
CA ALA A 221 -22.82 -18.29 6.84
C ALA A 221 -21.67 -17.76 5.98
N ASP A 222 -21.07 -18.68 5.22
CA ASP A 222 -19.97 -18.38 4.32
C ASP A 222 -20.47 -18.28 2.89
N VAL A 223 -20.00 -17.25 2.18
CA VAL A 223 -20.23 -17.05 0.75
C VAL A 223 -18.86 -16.96 0.09
N THR A 224 -18.62 -17.82 -0.89
CA THR A 224 -17.36 -17.84 -1.63
C THR A 224 -17.56 -17.48 -3.09
N ARG A 225 -16.50 -16.99 -3.71
CA ARG A 225 -16.39 -16.77 -5.15
C ARG A 225 -15.12 -17.48 -5.61
N ASP A 226 -15.31 -18.53 -6.40
CA ASP A 226 -14.24 -19.23 -7.08
C ASP A 226 -13.44 -18.25 -7.98
N PRO A 227 -12.16 -18.57 -8.29
CA PRO A 227 -11.30 -17.70 -9.08
C PRO A 227 -11.96 -17.27 -10.39
N THR A 228 -12.33 -16.00 -10.48
CA THR A 228 -13.08 -15.43 -11.60
C THR A 228 -12.41 -14.14 -12.03
N ILE A 229 -12.41 -13.87 -13.34
CA ILE A 229 -11.85 -12.63 -13.89
C ILE A 229 -12.58 -11.42 -13.29
N GLY A 230 -11.82 -10.42 -12.88
CA GLY A 230 -12.32 -9.11 -12.45
C GLY A 230 -12.42 -8.14 -13.61
N ASP A 231 -12.26 -6.85 -13.33
CA ASP A 231 -12.33 -5.81 -14.34
C ASP A 231 -10.98 -5.62 -15.06
N VAL A 232 -10.92 -6.08 -16.31
CA VAL A 232 -9.76 -5.93 -17.20
C VAL A 232 -9.56 -4.47 -17.51
N ASN A 233 -8.30 -4.03 -17.53
CA ASN A 233 -7.96 -2.65 -17.76
C ASN A 233 -6.71 -2.49 -18.62
N PHE A 234 -6.65 -1.35 -19.31
CA PHE A 234 -5.58 -0.98 -20.22
C PHE A 234 -5.07 0.42 -19.88
N GLY A 235 -3.76 0.60 -19.88
CA GLY A 235 -3.09 1.86 -19.57
C GLY A 235 -2.22 2.35 -20.73
N VAL A 236 -2.20 3.67 -20.91
CA VAL A 236 -1.20 4.38 -21.72
C VAL A 236 -0.53 5.41 -20.83
N ALA A 237 0.80 5.43 -20.82
CA ALA A 237 1.59 6.39 -20.07
C ALA A 237 2.63 7.07 -20.98
N TYR A 238 2.83 8.36 -20.77
CA TYR A 238 3.78 9.20 -21.49
C TYR A 238 4.66 9.97 -20.51
N LYS A 239 5.97 9.75 -20.60
CA LYS A 239 6.97 10.46 -19.82
C LYS A 239 7.26 11.81 -20.47
N PHE A 240 6.70 12.89 -19.93
CA PHE A 240 6.80 14.21 -20.54
C PHE A 240 7.96 15.05 -20.01
N LEU A 241 8.50 14.72 -18.84
CA LEU A 241 9.75 15.29 -18.33
C LEU A 241 10.67 14.16 -17.89
N ASP A 242 11.93 14.23 -18.32
CA ASP A 242 12.99 13.40 -17.78
C ASP A 242 13.62 14.11 -16.58
N GLU A 243 14.06 13.33 -15.59
CA GLU A 243 14.73 13.90 -14.44
C GLU A 243 16.03 14.61 -14.83
N THR A 244 16.20 15.81 -14.27
CA THR A 244 17.45 16.58 -14.36
C THR A 244 17.79 17.10 -12.96
N PRO A 245 18.94 17.77 -12.74
CA PRO A 245 19.23 18.37 -11.43
C PRO A 245 18.09 19.25 -10.91
N THR A 246 17.38 19.96 -11.80
CA THR A 246 16.29 20.88 -11.47
C THR A 246 14.89 20.31 -11.64
N LEU A 247 14.67 19.36 -12.55
CA LEU A 247 13.35 18.83 -12.89
C LEU A 247 13.14 17.42 -12.31
N PRO A 248 11.91 17.03 -11.95
CA PRO A 248 11.58 15.64 -11.63
C PRO A 248 11.39 14.81 -12.91
N ASP A 249 11.44 13.48 -12.77
CA ASP A 249 10.84 12.56 -13.73
C ASP A 249 9.31 12.69 -13.62
N ALA A 250 8.63 12.95 -14.73
CA ALA A 250 7.19 13.19 -14.73
C ALA A 250 6.48 12.40 -15.83
N VAL A 251 5.47 11.64 -15.42
CA VAL A 251 4.69 10.77 -16.30
C VAL A 251 3.22 11.16 -16.19
N VAL A 252 2.56 11.33 -17.34
CA VAL A 252 1.11 11.43 -17.42
C VAL A 252 0.58 10.11 -17.94
N SER A 253 -0.53 9.63 -17.38
CA SER A 253 -1.13 8.36 -17.78
C SER A 253 -2.64 8.47 -17.89
N VAL A 254 -3.21 7.58 -18.69
CA VAL A 254 -4.66 7.36 -18.79
C VAL A 254 -4.89 5.86 -18.73
N ARG A 255 -5.72 5.43 -17.79
CA ARG A 255 -6.16 4.04 -17.66
C ARG A 255 -7.65 3.93 -18.00
N VAL A 256 -8.02 2.93 -18.78
CA VAL A 256 -9.41 2.59 -19.10
C VAL A 256 -9.70 1.22 -18.52
N LYS A 257 -10.78 1.11 -17.77
CA LYS A 257 -11.23 -0.14 -17.15
C LYS A 257 -12.55 -0.57 -17.77
N ALA A 258 -12.64 -1.84 -18.17
CA ALA A 258 -13.84 -2.46 -18.71
C ALA A 258 -14.62 -3.22 -17.62
N PRO A 259 -15.96 -3.29 -17.69
CA PRO A 259 -16.79 -4.05 -16.76
C PRO A 259 -16.84 -5.53 -17.16
N THR A 260 -15.71 -6.24 -17.09
CA THR A 260 -15.63 -7.67 -17.40
C THR A 260 -15.87 -8.56 -16.18
N GLY A 261 -15.69 -8.01 -14.98
CA GLY A 261 -15.98 -8.72 -13.74
C GLY A 261 -17.47 -8.88 -13.50
N LYS A 262 -17.83 -9.75 -12.56
CA LYS A 262 -19.20 -9.92 -12.09
C LYS A 262 -19.61 -8.69 -11.28
N GLU A 263 -20.63 -7.99 -11.74
CA GLU A 263 -21.16 -6.77 -11.17
C GLU A 263 -21.90 -7.03 -9.84
N PRO A 264 -21.99 -6.03 -8.94
CA PRO A 264 -22.72 -6.15 -7.68
C PRO A 264 -24.25 -5.98 -7.83
N PHE A 265 -24.71 -5.45 -8.97
CA PHE A 265 -26.12 -5.12 -9.18
C PHE A 265 -26.92 -6.38 -9.50
N GLY A 266 -28.05 -6.55 -8.82
CA GLY A 266 -28.93 -7.71 -8.99
C GLY A 266 -28.59 -8.92 -8.12
N ILE A 267 -27.48 -8.89 -7.38
CA ILE A 267 -27.15 -9.93 -6.40
C ILE A 267 -28.19 -9.92 -5.27
N LYS A 268 -28.88 -11.05 -5.09
CA LYS A 268 -29.95 -11.16 -4.10
C LYS A 268 -29.44 -11.46 -2.71
N LEU A 269 -30.08 -10.85 -1.71
CA LEU A 269 -29.90 -11.18 -0.30
C LEU A 269 -30.88 -12.30 0.06
N VAL A 270 -30.36 -13.48 0.31
CA VAL A 270 -31.13 -14.68 0.62
C VAL A 270 -31.09 -14.93 2.13
N ARG A 271 -32.27 -15.17 2.70
CA ARG A 271 -32.40 -15.57 4.11
C ARG A 271 -31.88 -16.99 4.29
N GLN A 272 -31.05 -17.19 5.30
CA GLN A 272 -30.42 -18.48 5.55
C GLN A 272 -31.45 -19.50 6.06
N THR A 273 -31.41 -20.75 5.60
CA THR A 273 -32.45 -21.75 5.92
C THR A 273 -32.40 -22.25 7.36
N THR A 274 -31.24 -22.16 8.01
CA THR A 274 -31.08 -22.59 9.41
C THR A 274 -31.28 -21.46 10.41
N ASN A 275 -31.45 -20.21 9.96
CA ASN A 275 -31.68 -19.09 10.87
C ASN A 275 -32.45 -17.92 10.24
N ASP A 276 -33.36 -17.39 11.04
CA ASP A 276 -34.41 -16.48 10.67
C ASP A 276 -33.99 -15.00 10.60
N ASN A 277 -32.81 -14.64 11.13
CA ASN A 277 -32.35 -13.26 11.29
C ASN A 277 -31.13 -12.87 10.41
N LEU A 278 -30.57 -13.79 9.61
CA LEU A 278 -29.39 -13.54 8.78
C LEU A 278 -29.73 -13.57 7.28
N TYR A 279 -29.39 -12.50 6.58
CA TYR A 279 -29.46 -12.39 5.13
C TYR A 279 -28.05 -12.34 4.56
N VAL A 280 -27.76 -13.21 3.59
CA VAL A 280 -26.45 -13.28 2.93
C VAL A 280 -26.60 -13.10 1.42
N PRO A 281 -25.61 -12.50 0.74
CA PRO A 281 -25.61 -12.45 -0.72
C PRO A 281 -25.55 -13.85 -1.31
N GLU A 282 -26.30 -14.09 -2.40
CA GLU A 282 -26.22 -15.37 -3.14
C GLU A 282 -24.88 -15.55 -3.86
N SER A 283 -24.15 -14.46 -4.13
CA SER A 283 -22.81 -14.49 -4.71
C SER A 283 -22.03 -13.22 -4.38
N LEU A 284 -20.71 -13.22 -4.58
CA LEU A 284 -19.85 -12.04 -4.38
C LEU A 284 -19.41 -11.44 -5.72
N PRO A 285 -19.39 -10.10 -5.89
CA PRO A 285 -18.94 -9.47 -7.13
C PRO A 285 -17.41 -9.55 -7.30
N THR A 286 -16.95 -9.51 -8.56
CA THR A 286 -15.51 -9.42 -8.93
C THR A 286 -15.15 -8.15 -9.69
N GLY A 287 -16.15 -7.34 -10.04
CA GLY A 287 -15.99 -6.04 -10.68
C GLY A 287 -17.03 -5.05 -10.17
N ASN A 288 -16.91 -3.79 -10.59
CA ASN A 288 -17.87 -2.75 -10.20
C ASN A 288 -19.01 -2.55 -11.23
N GLY A 289 -18.96 -3.26 -12.35
CA GLY A 289 -20.02 -3.29 -13.38
C GLY A 289 -20.04 -2.11 -14.35
N VAL A 290 -19.14 -1.12 -14.22
CA VAL A 290 -19.13 0.04 -15.13
C VAL A 290 -17.77 0.28 -15.76
N TRP A 291 -17.79 0.90 -16.94
CA TRP A 291 -16.60 1.48 -17.54
C TRP A 291 -16.06 2.63 -16.69
N SER A 292 -14.74 2.78 -16.63
CA SER A 292 -14.12 3.95 -16.03
C SER A 292 -12.91 4.43 -16.80
N ILE A 293 -12.63 5.73 -16.72
CA ILE A 293 -11.42 6.35 -17.23
C ILE A 293 -10.70 7.09 -16.11
N THR A 294 -9.40 6.85 -15.99
CA THR A 294 -8.56 7.38 -14.91
C THR A 294 -7.33 8.07 -15.50
N PRO A 295 -7.40 9.38 -15.79
CA PRO A 295 -6.21 10.20 -15.96
C PRO A 295 -5.41 10.30 -14.65
N GLY A 296 -4.08 10.25 -14.77
CA GLY A 296 -3.16 10.38 -13.65
C GLY A 296 -1.84 11.06 -14.02
N ILE A 297 -1.14 11.52 -13.01
CA ILE A 297 0.21 12.08 -13.08
C ILE A 297 1.05 11.50 -11.95
N SER A 298 2.29 11.14 -12.24
CA SER A 298 3.28 10.72 -11.25
C SER A 298 4.55 11.56 -11.40
N LEU A 299 5.15 11.90 -10.26
CA LEU A 299 6.37 12.67 -10.15
C LEU A 299 7.36 11.90 -9.28
N VAL A 300 8.60 11.76 -9.74
CA VAL A 300 9.68 11.11 -8.99
C VAL A 300 10.94 11.97 -9.08
N LYS A 301 11.62 12.20 -7.96
CA LYS A 301 12.87 12.97 -7.94
C LYS A 301 13.83 12.46 -6.87
N THR A 302 15.08 12.26 -7.26
CA THR A 302 16.16 11.91 -6.34
C THR A 302 16.74 13.16 -5.67
N PHE A 303 16.71 13.15 -4.35
CA PHE A 303 17.44 14.02 -3.43
C PHE A 303 18.34 13.15 -2.56
N ASP A 304 19.47 12.74 -3.14
CA ASP A 304 20.42 11.77 -2.58
C ASP A 304 20.60 11.88 -1.04
N PRO A 305 20.33 10.80 -0.27
CA PRO A 305 19.97 9.43 -0.69
C PRO A 305 18.45 9.17 -0.82
N ALA A 306 17.61 10.16 -0.56
CA ALA A 306 16.16 10.01 -0.57
C ALA A 306 15.58 10.20 -1.98
N VAL A 307 14.67 9.34 -2.39
CA VAL A 307 13.87 9.53 -3.60
C VAL A 307 12.46 9.90 -3.20
N LEU A 308 12.06 11.13 -3.51
CA LEU A 308 10.71 11.61 -3.24
C LEU A 308 9.82 11.28 -4.44
N PHE A 309 8.61 10.82 -4.16
CA PHE A 309 7.63 10.56 -5.20
C PHE A 309 6.24 11.00 -4.78
N GLY A 310 5.42 11.30 -5.77
CA GLY A 310 4.02 11.63 -5.58
C GLY A 310 3.20 11.27 -6.81
N SER A 311 1.93 10.96 -6.59
CA SER A 311 0.98 10.65 -7.64
C SER A 311 -0.37 11.31 -7.37
N LEU A 312 -1.07 11.60 -8.46
CA LEU A 312 -2.42 12.14 -8.44
C LEU A 312 -3.22 11.52 -9.58
N SER A 313 -4.44 11.09 -9.33
CA SER A 313 -5.34 10.61 -10.37
C SER A 313 -6.81 10.91 -10.05
N TYR A 314 -7.62 10.93 -11.09
CA TYR A 314 -9.06 11.13 -10.99
C TYR A 314 -9.75 10.07 -11.83
N THR A 315 -10.67 9.32 -11.23
CA THR A 315 -11.44 8.28 -11.92
C THR A 315 -12.86 8.78 -12.17
N HIS A 316 -13.22 8.86 -13.45
CA HIS A 316 -14.59 9.09 -13.88
C HIS A 316 -15.26 7.76 -14.21
N ASN A 317 -16.38 7.48 -13.56
CA ASN A 317 -17.17 6.27 -13.82
C ASN A 317 -18.32 6.61 -14.77
N PHE A 318 -18.45 5.84 -15.85
CA PHE A 318 -19.53 6.04 -16.81
C PHE A 318 -20.86 5.50 -16.27
N GLU A 319 -21.95 6.17 -16.64
CA GLU A 319 -23.30 5.65 -16.38
C GLU A 319 -23.52 4.36 -17.15
N ASP A 320 -24.08 3.36 -16.49
CA ASP A 320 -24.50 2.11 -17.13
C ASP A 320 -25.89 1.67 -16.68
N SER A 321 -26.48 0.73 -17.42
CA SER A 321 -27.82 0.18 -17.17
C SER A 321 -27.78 -1.31 -16.90
N PHE A 322 -28.57 -1.75 -15.93
CA PHE A 322 -28.65 -3.14 -15.50
C PHE A 322 -30.10 -3.60 -15.50
N ASP A 323 -30.30 -4.87 -15.85
CA ASP A 323 -31.61 -5.52 -15.84
C ASP A 323 -32.21 -5.62 -14.44
N ASP A 324 -31.35 -5.61 -13.42
CA ASP A 324 -31.75 -5.60 -12.02
C ASP A 324 -30.75 -4.81 -11.17
N ILE A 325 -31.25 -3.83 -10.42
CA ILE A 325 -30.51 -3.07 -9.43
C ILE A 325 -31.00 -3.34 -8.00
N SER A 326 -32.01 -4.20 -7.83
CA SER A 326 -32.57 -4.56 -6.53
C SER A 326 -31.84 -5.77 -5.93
N SER A 327 -31.57 -5.73 -4.64
CA SER A 327 -31.07 -6.88 -3.86
C SER A 327 -32.19 -7.70 -3.22
N ASP A 328 -33.45 -7.30 -3.37
CA ASP A 328 -34.62 -8.06 -2.88
C ASP A 328 -34.89 -9.25 -3.79
N VAL A 329 -35.01 -10.44 -3.19
CA VAL A 329 -35.26 -11.72 -3.89
C VAL A 329 -36.61 -11.74 -4.61
N ASN A 330 -37.59 -10.95 -4.15
CA ASN A 330 -38.95 -10.92 -4.68
C ASN A 330 -39.17 -9.85 -5.74
N GLN A 331 -38.15 -9.03 -6.02
CA GLN A 331 -38.25 -7.93 -6.96
C GLN A 331 -37.16 -8.00 -8.02
N LYS A 332 -37.53 -7.67 -9.24
CA LYS A 332 -36.59 -7.38 -10.32
C LYS A 332 -36.86 -5.96 -10.80
N VAL A 333 -35.90 -5.07 -10.54
CA VAL A 333 -36.05 -3.64 -10.85
C VAL A 333 -34.92 -3.25 -11.78
N GLY A 334 -35.22 -3.11 -13.07
CA GLY A 334 -34.26 -2.55 -14.02
C GLY A 334 -33.94 -1.09 -13.66
N GLY A 335 -32.73 -0.65 -13.97
CA GLY A 335 -32.32 0.71 -13.62
C GLY A 335 -30.97 1.10 -14.16
N LYS A 336 -30.59 2.34 -13.89
CA LYS A 336 -29.29 2.89 -14.22
C LYS A 336 -28.49 3.19 -12.98
N VAL A 337 -27.17 3.07 -13.10
CA VAL A 337 -26.23 3.34 -12.02
C VAL A 337 -25.23 4.39 -12.48
N ARG A 338 -24.95 5.35 -11.59
CA ARG A 338 -23.77 6.21 -11.67
C ARG A 338 -22.96 6.00 -10.42
N LEU A 339 -21.85 5.27 -10.55
CA LEU A 339 -20.89 5.20 -9.46
C LEU A 339 -20.29 6.58 -9.23
N GLY A 340 -20.03 6.91 -7.97
CA GLY A 340 -19.37 8.15 -7.64
C GLY A 340 -17.98 8.21 -8.25
N ASP A 341 -17.64 9.35 -8.85
CA ASP A 341 -16.26 9.61 -9.26
C ASP A 341 -15.34 9.63 -8.03
N SER A 342 -14.06 9.37 -8.25
CA SER A 342 -13.08 9.33 -7.18
C SER A 342 -11.81 10.08 -7.53
N PHE A 343 -11.12 10.56 -6.49
CA PHE A 343 -9.86 11.26 -6.56
C PHE A 343 -8.86 10.52 -5.68
N GLN A 344 -7.67 10.28 -6.20
CA GLN A 344 -6.61 9.56 -5.49
C GLN A 344 -5.34 10.40 -5.50
N PHE A 345 -4.69 10.48 -4.35
CA PHE A 345 -3.36 11.07 -4.26
C PHE A 345 -2.48 10.23 -3.35
N GLY A 346 -1.18 10.27 -3.61
CA GLY A 346 -0.19 9.60 -2.77
C GLY A 346 1.13 10.33 -2.78
N VAL A 347 1.84 10.28 -1.67
CA VAL A 347 3.19 10.84 -1.52
C VAL A 347 4.05 9.87 -0.73
N GLY A 348 5.33 9.82 -1.04
CA GLY A 348 6.24 8.92 -0.34
C GLY A 348 7.70 9.25 -0.53
N VAL A 349 8.50 8.49 0.20
CA VAL A 349 9.96 8.50 0.14
C VAL A 349 10.45 7.07 -0.01
N ALA A 350 11.48 6.89 -0.82
CA ALA A 350 12.13 5.61 -0.98
C ALA A 350 13.65 5.75 -0.95
N PHE A 351 14.33 4.68 -0.57
CA PHE A 351 15.77 4.62 -0.38
C PHE A 351 16.33 3.40 -1.11
N ALA A 352 17.38 3.59 -1.89
CA ALA A 352 18.21 2.49 -2.36
C ALA A 352 19.12 2.06 -1.20
N LEU A 353 18.91 0.85 -0.67
CA LEU A 353 19.66 0.34 0.47
C LEU A 353 21.02 -0.23 0.05
N ASN A 354 21.05 -0.89 -1.10
CA ASN A 354 22.24 -1.41 -1.75
C ASN A 354 21.98 -1.58 -3.26
N GLU A 355 22.88 -2.24 -3.99
CA GLU A 355 22.76 -2.46 -5.43
C GLU A 355 21.46 -3.18 -5.85
N LYS A 356 20.94 -4.07 -5.00
CA LYS A 356 19.82 -4.97 -5.33
C LYS A 356 18.53 -4.67 -4.57
N MET A 357 18.58 -3.88 -3.50
CA MET A 357 17.45 -3.68 -2.59
C MET A 357 17.11 -2.21 -2.44
N SER A 358 15.81 -1.93 -2.46
CA SER A 358 15.26 -0.63 -2.08
C SER A 358 14.09 -0.79 -1.11
N MET A 359 13.80 0.26 -0.36
CA MET A 359 12.68 0.32 0.58
C MET A 359 11.91 1.62 0.39
N SER A 360 10.58 1.56 0.47
CA SER A 360 9.70 2.71 0.29
C SER A 360 8.69 2.83 1.42
N PHE A 361 8.40 4.07 1.80
CA PHE A 361 7.33 4.44 2.71
C PHE A 361 6.45 5.46 2.00
N SER A 362 5.13 5.22 1.98
CA SER A 362 4.20 6.18 1.38
C SER A 362 2.88 6.23 2.11
N VAL A 363 2.16 7.33 1.92
CA VAL A 363 0.78 7.49 2.32
C VAL A 363 -0.04 7.81 1.08
N SER A 364 -1.23 7.22 0.97
CA SER A 364 -2.18 7.50 -0.09
C SER A 364 -3.58 7.59 0.45
N ASP A 365 -4.42 8.41 -0.18
CA ASP A 365 -5.83 8.55 0.17
C ASP A 365 -6.69 8.54 -1.10
N LEU A 366 -7.83 7.86 -1.01
CA LEU A 366 -8.84 7.77 -2.06
C LEU A 366 -10.14 8.36 -1.53
N VAL A 367 -10.62 9.41 -2.18
CA VAL A 367 -11.89 10.05 -1.86
C VAL A 367 -12.89 9.75 -2.96
N GLN A 368 -13.95 9.02 -2.63
CA GLN A 368 -15.02 8.65 -3.55
C GLN A 368 -16.31 9.41 -3.23
N ARG A 369 -16.95 9.95 -4.27
CA ARG A 369 -18.24 10.63 -4.14
C ARG A 369 -19.39 9.63 -3.97
N LYS A 370 -20.55 10.12 -3.53
CA LYS A 370 -21.78 9.30 -3.46
C LYS A 370 -22.18 8.78 -4.84
N SER A 371 -22.54 7.50 -4.89
CA SER A 371 -23.15 6.86 -6.05
C SER A 371 -24.64 7.20 -6.15
N LYS A 372 -25.20 7.09 -7.35
CA LYS A 372 -26.61 7.35 -7.64
C LYS A 372 -27.23 6.18 -8.39
N LEU A 373 -28.48 5.89 -8.07
CA LEU A 373 -29.31 4.89 -8.75
C LEU A 373 -30.52 5.59 -9.39
N LYS A 374 -30.96 5.08 -10.53
CA LYS A 374 -32.21 5.50 -11.18
C LYS A 374 -33.01 4.25 -11.53
N PRO A 375 -34.00 3.87 -10.70
CA PRO A 375 -34.94 2.82 -11.04
C PRO A 375 -35.69 3.14 -12.34
N ALA A 376 -36.09 2.12 -13.10
CA ALA A 376 -36.89 2.30 -14.30
C ALA A 376 -38.18 3.08 -14.00
N GLY A 377 -38.40 4.18 -14.72
CA GLY A 377 -39.53 5.08 -14.50
C GLY A 377 -39.41 6.02 -13.29
N GLY A 378 -38.31 5.95 -12.53
CA GLY A 378 -38.02 6.83 -11.40
C GLY A 378 -36.97 7.92 -11.72
N ASP A 379 -36.72 8.77 -10.73
CA ASP A 379 -35.66 9.79 -10.76
C ASP A 379 -34.33 9.29 -10.16
N TRP A 380 -33.27 10.06 -10.39
CA TRP A 380 -31.97 9.79 -9.77
C TRP A 380 -32.04 9.98 -8.24
N GLN A 381 -31.64 8.95 -7.51
CA GLN A 381 -31.56 8.91 -6.06
C GLN A 381 -30.12 8.69 -5.64
N SER A 382 -29.63 9.51 -4.71
CA SER A 382 -28.30 9.29 -4.12
C SER A 382 -28.37 8.13 -3.14
N VAL A 383 -27.43 7.20 -3.24
CA VAL A 383 -27.26 6.15 -2.23
C VAL A 383 -26.55 6.77 -1.04
N VAL A 384 -27.23 6.87 0.10
CA VAL A 384 -26.63 7.38 1.35
C VAL A 384 -25.59 6.38 1.82
N SER A 385 -24.47 6.87 2.37
CA SER A 385 -23.33 6.05 2.81
C SER A 385 -22.63 5.27 1.69
N SER A 386 -22.63 5.82 0.48
CA SER A 386 -21.87 5.29 -0.67
C SER A 386 -20.66 6.14 -1.06
N ASP A 387 -20.47 7.28 -0.39
CA ASP A 387 -19.20 7.99 -0.34
C ASP A 387 -18.21 7.22 0.54
N ALA A 388 -16.93 7.31 0.21
CA ALA A 388 -15.87 6.61 0.92
C ALA A 388 -14.59 7.47 1.00
N ASN A 389 -13.84 7.32 2.09
CA ASN A 389 -12.48 7.81 2.24
C ASN A 389 -11.59 6.64 2.68
N ALA A 390 -10.75 6.16 1.76
CA ALA A 390 -9.87 5.02 2.00
C ALA A 390 -8.40 5.47 2.05
N GLY A 391 -7.89 5.64 3.28
CA GLY A 391 -6.51 5.99 3.56
C GLY A 391 -5.62 4.76 3.76
N TYR A 392 -4.40 4.81 3.22
CA TYR A 392 -3.40 3.75 3.34
C TYR A 392 -2.04 4.27 3.74
N PHE A 393 -1.35 3.55 4.62
CA PHE A 393 0.08 3.68 4.85
C PHE A 393 0.81 2.46 4.28
N ASN A 394 1.72 2.68 3.35
CA ASN A 394 2.41 1.60 2.63
C ASN A 394 3.88 1.50 3.05
N VAL A 395 4.32 0.26 3.28
CA VAL A 395 5.71 -0.12 3.47
C VAL A 395 6.06 -1.17 2.44
N GLY A 396 6.94 -0.82 1.51
CA GLY A 396 7.30 -1.65 0.37
C GLY A 396 8.81 -1.86 0.26
N MET A 397 9.20 -2.91 -0.45
CA MET A 397 10.58 -3.15 -0.85
C MET A 397 10.65 -3.58 -2.30
N THR A 398 11.80 -3.37 -2.94
CA THR A 398 12.13 -4.04 -4.20
C THR A 398 13.41 -4.83 -4.02
N ILE A 399 13.44 -6.05 -4.55
CA ILE A 399 14.59 -6.97 -4.47
C ILE A 399 14.88 -7.48 -5.87
N ALA A 400 16.01 -7.08 -6.45
CA ALA A 400 16.50 -7.61 -7.71
C ALA A 400 17.01 -9.06 -7.51
N ALA A 401 16.15 -10.03 -7.82
CA ALA A 401 16.47 -11.46 -7.70
C ALA A 401 17.44 -11.91 -8.80
N SER A 402 17.28 -11.36 -10.00
CA SER A 402 18.22 -11.47 -11.14
C SER A 402 18.14 -10.20 -11.99
N ASP A 403 18.95 -10.11 -13.04
CA ASP A 403 18.91 -8.98 -13.98
C ASP A 403 17.55 -8.83 -14.68
N ASN A 404 16.78 -9.91 -14.76
CA ASN A 404 15.48 -9.96 -15.42
C ASN A 404 14.31 -10.01 -14.43
N LEU A 405 14.51 -10.34 -13.16
CA LEU A 405 13.43 -10.60 -12.19
C LEU A 405 13.59 -9.74 -10.95
N THR A 406 12.56 -8.97 -10.63
CA THR A 406 12.46 -8.22 -9.38
C THR A 406 11.30 -8.77 -8.55
N ILE A 407 11.48 -8.87 -7.25
CA ILE A 407 10.45 -9.24 -6.27
C ILE A 407 10.05 -7.99 -5.50
N VAL A 408 8.76 -7.69 -5.46
CA VAL A 408 8.22 -6.47 -4.85
C VAL A 408 7.18 -6.83 -3.79
N PRO A 409 7.60 -7.06 -2.53
CA PRO A 409 6.66 -7.17 -1.42
C PRO A 409 6.19 -5.77 -0.99
N ASN A 410 4.91 -5.63 -0.70
CA ASN A 410 4.33 -4.41 -0.12
C ASN A 410 3.23 -4.73 0.88
N LEU A 411 3.28 -4.04 2.02
CA LEU A 411 2.24 -4.03 3.05
C LEU A 411 1.55 -2.66 3.03
N ALA A 412 0.25 -2.65 2.76
CA ALA A 412 -0.60 -1.48 2.94
C ALA A 412 -1.44 -1.65 4.21
N ILE A 413 -1.37 -0.69 5.12
CA ILE A 413 -2.16 -0.65 6.36
C ILE A 413 -3.34 0.29 6.13
N GLY A 414 -4.57 -0.18 6.35
CA GLY A 414 -5.76 0.65 6.29
C GLY A 414 -5.79 1.64 7.45
N MET A 415 -6.01 2.91 7.14
CA MET A 415 -6.10 4.00 8.13
C MET A 415 -7.54 4.40 8.46
N THR A 416 -8.51 3.87 7.72
CA THR A 416 -9.92 4.27 7.70
C THR A 416 -10.81 3.05 7.54
N ASP A 417 -12.07 3.14 7.99
CA ASP A 417 -13.02 2.02 7.94
C ASP A 417 -13.39 1.56 6.51
N ASP A 418 -13.23 2.44 5.51
CA ASP A 418 -13.46 2.09 4.10
C ASP A 418 -12.28 1.36 3.44
N ALA A 419 -11.13 1.28 4.13
CA ALA A 419 -9.96 0.54 3.67
C ALA A 419 -9.94 -0.86 4.32
N PRO A 420 -9.40 -1.90 3.64
CA PRO A 420 -9.07 -3.15 4.31
C PRO A 420 -8.11 -2.91 5.46
N ASP A 421 -8.27 -3.68 6.55
CA ASP A 421 -7.42 -3.62 7.76
C ASP A 421 -5.94 -3.65 7.36
N PHE A 422 -5.60 -4.57 6.46
CA PHE A 422 -4.31 -4.62 5.80
C PHE A 422 -4.41 -5.31 4.44
N THR A 423 -3.46 -4.98 3.57
CA THR A 423 -3.26 -5.65 2.29
C THR A 423 -1.80 -6.05 2.14
N PHE A 424 -1.55 -7.33 1.93
CA PHE A 424 -0.23 -7.86 1.59
C PHE A 424 -0.18 -8.17 0.10
N SER A 425 0.86 -7.70 -0.58
CA SER A 425 1.04 -7.95 -2.01
C SER A 425 2.47 -8.38 -2.31
N LEU A 426 2.61 -9.28 -3.28
CA LEU A 426 3.89 -9.75 -3.78
C LEU A 426 3.86 -9.78 -5.30
N LYS A 427 4.62 -8.89 -5.93
CA LYS A 427 4.71 -8.77 -7.39
C LYS A 427 6.05 -9.28 -7.92
N PHE A 428 6.00 -9.84 -9.13
CA PHE A 428 7.14 -10.44 -9.83
C PHE A 428 7.25 -9.90 -11.26
N PRO A 429 7.65 -8.64 -11.47
CA PRO A 429 7.97 -8.13 -12.80
C PRO A 429 9.18 -8.87 -13.38
N TYR A 430 8.98 -9.47 -14.56
CA TYR A 430 9.99 -10.15 -15.36
C TYR A 430 10.22 -9.40 -16.67
N TYR A 431 11.47 -9.05 -16.98
CA TYR A 431 11.88 -8.35 -18.20
C TYR A 431 12.49 -9.34 -19.19
N PHE A 432 11.98 -9.36 -20.43
CA PHE A 432 12.39 -10.29 -21.49
C PHE A 432 13.49 -9.75 -22.40
#